data_AF-A0A395CYA9-F1
#
_entry.id   AF-A0A395CYA9-F1
#
_cell.length_a   1.000
_cell.length_b   1.000
_cell.length_c   1.000
_cell.angle_alpha   90.00
_cell.angle_beta   90.00
_cell.angle_gamma   90.00
#
_symmetry.space_group_name_H-M   'P 1'
#
loop_
_entity.id
_entity.type
_entity.pdbx_description
1 polymer ?
#
loop_
_entity_poly.entity_id
_entity_poly.type
_entity_poly.pdbx_seq_one_letter_code
_entity_poly.pdbx_strand_id
1 'polypeptide(L)'
;MNGSNVAFRAHGMHCHGCERIIELSVRKLPGVRRVEADYPTEKVSVDFDPTSTTVDDIRAAVERQGYRVVSLDEQRTGGGLGKLAGLIVGVAGILLVIFFDTAWITQDGAPDIGRRMSLDLIFLLGLLTGFHCVGMCGGFVLSYTADDARLGQRSYRSHLLYGFGKTLSYTAIGATFGLVGAVVTFTPVLRGVAGVLAGAFLIVFGLNMLGLFAPLRRFRFGLPAPLQRFLEQKMQGSHRPFAIGLANGLMIACGPLQAMYVMAAGTGSAMEGAKMLFAFGVGTLPVLMSFGVLTTLVSGSLTHRLLKASGAIVVVLGAVMINRGLILTGSGYDLRALIGASTRKAPSPSSSDQEAPALPATTRPGEEAAASRPEPAPASPSRPAARTITMDVTRSGFSPNHFVLAKGAPVRWVIDGKQITTCNNRIVAPSLNLEFDVKKGRQVIEFTPEKTGVIRWSCWMGMMHGAFEVVDELPESVRRAETAAPSPPAENGSPLAPASSNVYTVAAGDTLRGIAIKIYHDPGRWRDILAANPALDPRRLRPGKVIELP
;
A
#
# COMPACT_ATOMS: atom_id res chain seq x y z
N MET A 1 58.05 -14.78 -20.14
CA MET A 1 56.66 -14.74 -19.62
C MET A 1 56.15 -13.30 -19.75
N ASN A 2 55.56 -12.92 -20.89
CA ASN A 2 55.02 -11.57 -21.10
C ASN A 2 53.55 -11.56 -20.66
N GLY A 3 53.24 -10.97 -19.51
CA GLY A 3 51.85 -10.70 -19.11
C GLY A 3 51.50 -9.25 -19.43
N SER A 4 50.36 -9.04 -20.08
CA SER A 4 49.81 -7.72 -20.34
C SER A 4 48.55 -7.52 -19.51
N ASN A 5 48.42 -6.35 -18.89
CA ASN A 5 47.20 -5.94 -18.19
C ASN A 5 46.46 -4.92 -19.06
N VAL A 6 45.16 -5.11 -19.24
CA VAL A 6 44.28 -4.11 -19.85
C VAL A 6 43.12 -3.82 -18.93
N ALA A 7 42.74 -2.55 -18.85
CA ALA A 7 41.58 -2.12 -18.09
C ALA A 7 40.68 -1.21 -18.93
N PHE A 8 39.38 -1.45 -18.86
CA PHE A 8 38.35 -0.71 -19.61
C PHE A 8 37.08 -0.58 -18.76
N ARG A 9 36.12 0.23 -19.22
CA ARG A 9 34.78 0.30 -18.63
C ARG A 9 33.82 -0.53 -19.45
N ALA A 10 33.06 -1.42 -18.80
CA ALA A 10 31.93 -2.12 -19.40
C ALA A 10 30.64 -1.46 -18.91
N HIS A 11 30.09 -0.55 -19.72
CA HIS A 11 28.87 0.16 -19.38
C HIS A 11 27.66 -0.77 -19.42
N GLY A 12 26.80 -0.57 -18.41
CA GLY A 12 25.53 -1.26 -18.28
C GLY A 12 25.52 -2.46 -17.33
N MET A 13 26.58 -2.61 -16.53
CA MET A 13 26.57 -3.52 -15.38
C MET A 13 25.64 -3.00 -14.27
N HIS A 14 24.79 -3.89 -13.73
CA HIS A 14 23.78 -3.54 -12.72
C HIS A 14 23.90 -4.33 -11.42
N CYS A 15 24.57 -5.49 -11.45
CA CYS A 15 24.66 -6.37 -10.29
C CYS A 15 25.93 -7.24 -10.35
N HIS A 16 26.21 -7.97 -9.26
CA HIS A 16 27.29 -8.97 -9.21
C HIS A 16 27.12 -10.08 -10.27
N GLY A 17 25.88 -10.34 -10.69
CA GLY A 17 25.62 -11.24 -11.83
C GLY A 17 26.22 -10.71 -13.13
N CYS A 18 26.20 -9.40 -13.36
CA CYS A 18 26.83 -8.77 -14.52
C CYS A 18 28.36 -8.92 -14.50
N GLU A 19 28.98 -8.71 -13.33
CA GLU A 19 30.43 -8.93 -13.15
C GLU A 19 30.76 -10.36 -13.52
N ARG A 20 30.06 -11.32 -12.90
CA ARG A 20 30.29 -12.74 -13.13
C ARG A 20 30.11 -13.08 -14.60
N ILE A 21 29.07 -12.62 -15.29
CA ILE A 21 28.90 -12.87 -16.75
C ILE A 21 30.13 -12.40 -17.55
N ILE A 22 30.63 -11.20 -17.27
CA ILE A 22 31.81 -10.64 -17.94
C ILE A 22 33.06 -11.45 -17.60
N GLU A 23 33.29 -11.75 -16.32
CA GLU A 23 34.45 -12.52 -15.90
C GLU A 23 34.44 -13.92 -16.52
N LEU A 24 33.27 -14.53 -16.59
CA LEU A 24 33.07 -15.86 -17.14
C LEU A 24 33.18 -15.89 -18.67
N SER A 25 32.88 -14.81 -19.39
CA SER A 25 33.05 -14.73 -20.84
C SER A 25 34.51 -14.49 -21.22
N VAL A 26 35.19 -13.60 -20.49
CA VAL A 26 36.59 -13.25 -20.74
C VAL A 26 37.53 -14.37 -20.31
N ARG A 27 37.28 -15.07 -19.19
CA ARG A 27 38.09 -16.24 -18.77
C ARG A 27 38.10 -17.40 -19.77
N LYS A 28 37.16 -17.46 -20.71
CA LYS A 28 37.14 -18.50 -21.75
C LYS A 28 38.12 -18.22 -22.89
N LEU A 29 38.65 -17.01 -22.99
CA LEU A 29 39.60 -16.66 -24.03
C LEU A 29 40.98 -17.26 -23.74
N PRO A 30 41.68 -17.77 -24.77
CA PRO A 30 42.97 -18.44 -24.61
C PRO A 30 44.05 -17.49 -24.07
N GLY A 31 44.66 -17.87 -22.95
CA GLY A 31 45.74 -17.12 -22.29
C GLY A 31 45.29 -15.95 -21.41
N VAL A 32 44.00 -15.85 -21.09
CA VAL A 32 43.53 -15.02 -19.97
C VAL A 32 43.88 -15.71 -18.65
N ARG A 33 44.64 -15.01 -17.79
CA ARG A 33 45.12 -15.53 -16.49
C ARG A 33 44.21 -15.12 -15.35
N ARG A 34 43.81 -13.83 -15.34
CA ARG A 34 42.95 -13.26 -14.30
C ARG A 34 42.02 -12.25 -14.94
N VAL A 35 40.80 -12.18 -14.43
CA VAL A 35 39.87 -11.14 -14.80
C VAL A 35 39.06 -10.76 -13.56
N GLU A 36 38.85 -9.46 -13.39
CA GLU A 36 38.08 -8.87 -12.31
C GLU A 36 37.17 -7.80 -12.88
N ALA A 37 35.87 -7.93 -12.65
CA ALA A 37 34.88 -6.93 -13.03
C ALA A 37 34.26 -6.33 -11.77
N ASP A 38 34.13 -5.00 -11.75
CA ASP A 38 33.54 -4.24 -10.66
C ASP A 38 32.36 -3.42 -11.20
N TYR A 39 31.13 -3.90 -10.98
CA TYR A 39 29.90 -3.24 -11.43
C TYR A 39 29.69 -1.82 -10.86
N PRO A 40 30.06 -1.46 -9.61
CA PRO A 40 29.93 -0.10 -9.12
C PRO A 40 30.73 0.90 -9.96
N THR A 41 32.01 0.61 -10.24
CA THR A 41 32.88 1.48 -11.04
C THR A 41 32.74 1.26 -12.54
N GLU A 42 32.03 0.21 -12.93
CA GLU A 42 31.94 -0.34 -14.28
C GLU A 42 33.31 -0.77 -14.84
N LYS A 43 34.34 -0.90 -14.00
CA LYS A 43 35.72 -1.21 -14.43
C LYS A 43 35.89 -2.72 -14.59
N VAL A 44 36.56 -3.12 -15.66
CA VAL A 44 37.00 -4.49 -15.90
C VAL A 44 38.51 -4.46 -16.08
N SER A 45 39.21 -5.31 -15.35
CA SER A 45 40.67 -5.48 -15.42
C SER A 45 40.98 -6.92 -15.83
N VAL A 46 41.80 -7.07 -16.86
CA VAL A 46 42.13 -8.36 -17.46
C VAL A 46 43.64 -8.52 -17.55
N ASP A 47 44.17 -9.58 -16.94
CA ASP A 47 45.54 -10.05 -17.14
C ASP A 47 45.53 -11.16 -18.18
N PHE A 48 46.22 -10.95 -19.30
CA PHE A 48 46.23 -11.88 -20.43
C PHE A 48 47.62 -11.99 -21.06
N ASP A 49 47.81 -13.06 -21.82
CA ASP A 49 48.97 -13.23 -22.68
C ASP A 49 48.70 -12.60 -24.07
N PRO A 50 49.46 -11.56 -24.47
CA PRO A 50 49.23 -10.88 -25.74
C PRO A 50 49.56 -11.75 -26.96
N THR A 51 50.23 -12.89 -26.78
CA THR A 51 50.53 -13.82 -27.88
C THR A 51 49.34 -14.72 -28.25
N SER A 52 48.37 -14.89 -27.35
CA SER A 52 47.25 -15.81 -27.52
C SER A 52 45.88 -15.15 -27.62
N THR A 53 45.73 -13.90 -27.18
CA THR A 53 44.47 -13.14 -27.24
C THR A 53 44.78 -11.65 -27.35
N THR A 54 43.97 -10.91 -28.11
CA THR A 54 44.12 -9.46 -28.27
C THR A 54 43.13 -8.67 -27.39
N VAL A 55 43.40 -7.38 -27.19
CA VAL A 55 42.47 -6.47 -26.50
C VAL A 55 41.12 -6.38 -27.22
N ASP A 56 41.11 -6.45 -28.55
CA ASP A 56 39.88 -6.41 -29.35
C ASP A 56 39.07 -7.70 -29.21
N ASP A 57 39.72 -8.87 -29.06
CA ASP A 57 39.02 -10.13 -28.77
C ASP A 57 38.33 -10.09 -27.39
N ILE A 58 39.02 -9.51 -26.40
CA ILE A 58 38.48 -9.29 -25.05
C ILE A 58 37.29 -8.32 -25.12
N ARG A 59 37.43 -7.21 -25.85
CA ARG A 59 36.36 -6.23 -26.07
C ARG A 59 35.15 -6.90 -26.73
N ALA A 60 35.37 -7.62 -27.82
CA ALA A 60 34.32 -8.33 -28.55
C ALA A 60 33.66 -9.41 -27.69
N ALA A 61 34.39 -10.07 -26.79
CA ALA A 61 33.82 -11.04 -25.85
C ALA A 61 32.87 -10.38 -24.83
N VAL A 62 33.17 -9.16 -24.39
CA VAL A 62 32.31 -8.38 -23.48
C VAL A 62 31.12 -7.77 -24.23
N GLU A 63 31.33 -7.24 -25.43
CA GLU A 63 30.27 -6.67 -26.28
C GLU A 63 29.27 -7.72 -26.74
N ARG A 64 29.71 -8.95 -27.01
CA ARG A 64 28.82 -10.09 -27.28
C ARG A 64 27.86 -10.40 -26.13
N GLN A 65 28.19 -10.02 -24.89
CA GLN A 65 27.30 -10.14 -23.73
C GLN A 65 26.33 -8.93 -23.61
N GLY A 66 26.42 -7.96 -24.50
CA GLY A 66 25.54 -6.78 -24.54
C GLY A 66 26.02 -5.60 -23.70
N TYR A 67 27.28 -5.60 -23.24
CA TYR A 67 27.88 -4.47 -22.52
C TYR A 67 28.65 -3.57 -23.48
N ARG A 68 28.58 -2.25 -23.28
CA ARG A 68 29.32 -1.30 -24.11
C ARG A 68 30.71 -1.06 -23.53
N VAL A 69 31.77 -1.38 -24.28
CA VAL A 69 33.14 -1.21 -23.80
C VAL A 69 33.66 0.17 -24.18
N VAL A 70 34.24 0.87 -23.21
CA VAL A 70 34.86 2.19 -23.40
C VAL A 70 36.24 2.19 -22.73
N SER A 71 37.24 2.81 -23.35
CA SER A 71 38.58 2.93 -22.76
C SER A 71 38.54 3.76 -21.47
N LEU A 72 39.50 3.55 -20.57
CA LEU A 72 39.59 4.35 -19.34
C LEU A 72 39.98 5.81 -19.61
N ASP A 73 40.63 6.08 -20.75
CA ASP A 73 41.10 7.40 -21.17
C ASP A 73 40.02 8.25 -21.84
N GLU A 74 38.91 7.65 -22.26
CA GLU A 74 37.74 8.42 -22.72
C GLU A 74 37.04 9.03 -21.50
N GLN A 75 37.54 10.20 -21.09
CA GLN A 75 36.98 10.99 -20.02
C GLN A 75 35.47 11.19 -20.26
N ARG A 76 34.68 10.95 -19.21
CA ARG A 76 33.26 11.32 -19.16
C ARG A 76 33.12 12.81 -19.49
N THR A 77 32.79 13.15 -20.72
CA THR A 77 32.15 14.43 -21.11
C THR A 77 30.66 14.42 -20.71
N GLY A 78 30.33 13.79 -19.58
CA GLY A 78 29.00 13.83 -18.99
C GLY A 78 28.84 15.15 -18.23
N GLY A 79 28.60 16.23 -18.97
CA GLY A 79 28.34 17.55 -18.42
C GLY A 79 27.29 17.50 -17.31
N GLY A 80 27.48 18.30 -16.26
CA GLY A 80 26.57 18.36 -15.09
C GLY A 80 25.10 18.56 -15.48
N LEU A 81 24.85 19.16 -16.64
CA LEU A 81 23.53 19.35 -17.23
C LEU A 81 22.82 18.02 -17.58
N GLY A 82 23.52 17.00 -18.05
CA GLY A 82 22.93 15.69 -18.37
C GLY A 82 22.56 14.90 -17.11
N LYS A 83 23.34 15.05 -16.03
CA LYS A 83 23.01 14.48 -14.72
C LYS A 83 21.84 15.20 -14.06
N LEU A 84 21.81 16.54 -14.18
CA LEU A 84 20.70 17.37 -13.69
C LEU A 84 19.41 17.11 -14.49
N ALA A 85 19.50 16.97 -15.81
CA ALA A 85 18.36 16.60 -16.65
C ALA A 85 17.86 15.18 -16.32
N GLY A 86 18.76 14.21 -16.12
CA GLY A 86 18.39 12.86 -15.66
C GLY A 86 17.71 12.87 -14.28
N LEU A 87 18.20 13.71 -13.36
CA LEU A 87 17.58 13.92 -12.04
C LEU A 87 16.19 14.55 -12.18
N ILE A 88 16.06 15.61 -12.98
CA ILE A 88 14.79 16.32 -13.20
C ILE A 88 13.78 15.39 -13.86
N VAL A 89 14.16 14.61 -14.88
CA VAL A 89 13.28 13.64 -15.53
C VAL A 89 12.89 12.51 -14.58
N GLY A 90 13.82 12.02 -13.76
CA GLY A 90 13.54 11.01 -12.74
C GLY A 90 12.57 11.52 -11.68
N VAL A 91 12.81 12.72 -11.13
CA VAL A 91 11.94 13.37 -10.15
C VAL A 91 10.59 13.73 -10.75
N ALA A 92 10.55 14.26 -11.98
CA ALA A 92 9.31 14.55 -12.71
C ALA A 92 8.51 13.27 -12.99
N GLY A 93 9.16 12.17 -13.34
CA GLY A 93 8.52 10.87 -13.51
C GLY A 93 7.91 10.34 -12.20
N ILE A 94 8.64 10.48 -11.09
CA ILE A 94 8.14 10.13 -9.75
C ILE A 94 6.95 11.01 -9.37
N LEU A 95 7.05 12.33 -9.56
CA LEU A 95 5.98 13.29 -9.28
C LEU A 95 4.76 13.08 -10.18
N LEU A 96 4.95 12.72 -11.45
CA LEU A 96 3.87 12.40 -12.39
C LEU A 96 3.12 11.15 -11.96
N VAL A 97 3.84 10.12 -11.52
CA VAL A 97 3.24 8.89 -11.02
C VAL A 97 2.52 9.13 -9.70
N ILE A 98 3.11 9.89 -8.77
CA ILE A 98 2.45 10.29 -7.52
C ILE A 98 1.20 11.13 -7.84
N PHE A 99 1.29 12.04 -8.81
CA PHE A 99 0.15 12.81 -9.29
C PHE A 99 -0.92 11.89 -9.88
N PHE A 100 -0.57 10.84 -10.64
CA PHE A 100 -1.55 9.92 -11.21
C PHE A 100 -2.16 8.98 -10.15
N ASP A 101 -1.36 8.42 -9.25
CA ASP A 101 -1.84 7.62 -8.11
C ASP A 101 -2.78 8.45 -7.22
N THR A 102 -2.40 9.68 -6.93
CA THR A 102 -3.26 10.56 -6.15
C THR A 102 -4.47 11.02 -6.98
N ALA A 103 -4.30 11.63 -8.15
CA ALA A 103 -5.40 12.22 -8.92
C ALA A 103 -6.38 11.19 -9.53
N TRP A 104 -5.90 10.03 -10.00
CA TRP A 104 -6.74 9.01 -10.64
C TRP A 104 -7.15 7.88 -9.71
N ILE A 105 -6.21 7.28 -8.95
CA ILE A 105 -6.51 6.08 -8.14
C ILE A 105 -7.30 6.42 -6.87
N THR A 106 -7.26 7.68 -6.39
CA THR A 106 -8.06 8.11 -5.23
C THR A 106 -9.36 8.84 -5.55
N GLN A 107 -9.61 9.29 -6.79
CA GLN A 107 -10.88 9.95 -7.14
C GLN A 107 -11.94 8.98 -7.69
N ASP A 108 -11.53 8.02 -8.51
CA ASP A 108 -12.36 6.86 -8.86
C ASP A 108 -11.85 5.70 -8.02
N GLY A 109 -12.59 5.38 -6.95
CA GLY A 109 -12.20 4.39 -5.96
C GLY A 109 -11.47 3.21 -6.61
N ALA A 110 -10.17 3.09 -6.32
CA ALA A 110 -9.43 1.88 -6.56
C ALA A 110 -10.36 0.71 -6.22
N PRO A 111 -10.54 -0.27 -7.12
CA PRO A 111 -11.47 -1.35 -6.87
C PRO A 111 -11.24 -1.84 -5.45
N ASP A 112 -12.30 -1.81 -4.63
CA ASP A 112 -12.26 -2.21 -3.24
C ASP A 112 -11.83 -3.69 -3.19
N ILE A 113 -10.53 -3.94 -3.20
CA ILE A 113 -9.90 -5.26 -3.03
C ILE A 113 -10.03 -5.68 -1.54
N GLY A 114 -11.00 -5.10 -0.82
CA GLY A 114 -11.40 -5.46 0.54
C GLY A 114 -12.47 -6.56 0.61
N ARG A 115 -13.05 -7.02 -0.51
CA ARG A 115 -14.06 -8.09 -0.47
C ARG A 115 -13.42 -9.47 -0.58
N ARG A 116 -12.76 -9.90 0.50
CA ARG A 116 -12.01 -11.17 0.60
C ARG A 116 -10.95 -11.21 -0.49
N MET A 117 -9.69 -10.93 -0.15
CA MET A 117 -8.61 -11.41 -1.01
C MET A 117 -8.66 -12.93 -0.96
N SER A 118 -9.43 -13.53 -1.88
CA SER A 118 -9.38 -14.97 -2.11
C SER A 118 -7.95 -15.31 -2.47
N LEU A 119 -7.56 -16.56 -2.24
CA LEU A 119 -6.23 -17.02 -2.63
C LEU A 119 -5.96 -16.73 -4.11
N ASP A 120 -7.01 -16.64 -4.94
CA ASP A 120 -6.94 -16.24 -6.35
C ASP A 120 -6.47 -14.80 -6.52
N LEU A 121 -6.99 -13.84 -5.74
CA LEU A 121 -6.54 -12.44 -5.79
C LEU A 121 -5.10 -12.29 -5.30
N ILE A 122 -4.71 -13.05 -4.29
CA ILE A 122 -3.32 -13.06 -3.80
C ILE A 122 -2.38 -13.68 -4.84
N PHE A 123 -2.81 -14.75 -5.49
CA PHE A 123 -2.10 -15.35 -6.62
C PHE A 123 -1.96 -14.36 -7.78
N LEU A 124 -3.05 -13.67 -8.16
CA LEU A 124 -3.05 -12.67 -9.22
C LEU A 124 -2.16 -11.48 -8.87
N LEU A 125 -2.16 -11.06 -7.61
CA LEU A 125 -1.24 -10.05 -7.09
C LEU A 125 0.20 -10.55 -7.19
N GLY A 126 0.48 -11.81 -6.86
CA GLY A 126 1.78 -12.47 -7.07
C GLY A 126 2.20 -12.46 -8.54
N LEU A 127 1.28 -12.74 -9.45
CA LEU A 127 1.52 -12.71 -10.89
C LEU A 127 1.86 -11.30 -11.38
N LEU A 128 1.06 -10.31 -11.00
CA LEU A 128 1.25 -8.90 -11.38
C LEU A 128 2.54 -8.33 -10.78
N THR A 129 2.88 -8.72 -9.56
CA THR A 129 4.13 -8.32 -8.90
C THR A 129 5.34 -9.12 -9.43
N GLY A 130 5.13 -10.25 -10.12
CA GLY A 130 6.21 -11.00 -10.77
C GLY A 130 7.10 -10.16 -11.69
N PHE A 131 6.57 -9.11 -12.32
CA PHE A 131 7.33 -8.22 -13.22
C PHE A 131 8.42 -7.40 -12.52
N HIS A 132 8.23 -7.03 -11.25
CA HIS A 132 9.30 -6.39 -10.47
C HIS A 132 10.29 -7.42 -9.91
N CYS A 133 9.84 -8.67 -9.70
CA CYS A 133 10.73 -9.78 -9.30
C CYS A 133 11.78 -10.08 -10.38
N VAL A 134 11.47 -9.81 -11.65
CA VAL A 134 12.46 -9.86 -12.74
C VAL A 134 13.62 -8.87 -12.51
N GLY A 135 13.33 -7.65 -12.03
CA GLY A 135 14.36 -6.66 -11.74
C GLY A 135 15.23 -7.04 -10.53
N MET A 136 14.60 -7.44 -9.42
CA MET A 136 15.32 -7.71 -8.17
C MET A 136 15.91 -9.13 -8.11
N CYS A 137 15.13 -10.14 -8.49
CA CYS A 137 15.56 -11.54 -8.42
C CYS A 137 16.20 -12.03 -9.73
N GLY A 138 16.07 -11.29 -10.84
CA GLY A 138 16.61 -11.69 -12.14
C GLY A 138 18.12 -11.88 -12.14
N GLY A 139 18.86 -11.12 -11.33
CA GLY A 139 20.31 -11.31 -11.17
C GLY A 139 20.68 -12.69 -10.61
N PHE A 140 19.88 -13.22 -9.69
CA PHE A 140 20.06 -14.59 -9.18
C PHE A 140 19.72 -15.63 -10.23
N VAL A 141 18.63 -15.41 -10.97
CA VAL A 141 18.22 -16.27 -12.08
C VAL A 141 19.32 -16.38 -13.13
N LEU A 142 19.86 -15.24 -13.57
CA LEU A 142 20.96 -15.18 -14.52
C LEU A 142 22.24 -15.87 -14.00
N SER A 143 22.50 -15.79 -12.70
CA SER A 143 23.70 -16.41 -12.13
C SER A 143 23.71 -17.93 -12.24
N TYR A 144 22.59 -18.60 -11.93
CA TYR A 144 22.55 -20.06 -12.03
C TYR A 144 22.31 -20.55 -13.46
N THR A 145 21.57 -19.80 -14.29
CA THR A 145 21.39 -20.19 -15.71
C THR A 145 22.70 -20.11 -16.49
N ALA A 146 23.59 -19.17 -16.15
CA ALA A 146 24.94 -19.11 -16.69
C ALA A 146 25.79 -20.32 -16.27
N ASP A 147 25.62 -20.82 -15.03
CA ASP A 147 26.29 -22.03 -14.55
C ASP A 147 25.71 -23.30 -15.23
N ASP A 148 24.39 -23.39 -15.38
CA ASP A 148 23.74 -24.51 -16.08
C ASP A 148 24.22 -24.63 -17.54
N ALA A 149 24.32 -23.49 -18.24
CA ALA A 149 24.85 -23.43 -19.60
C ALA A 149 26.32 -23.89 -19.68
N ARG A 150 27.11 -23.69 -18.62
CA ARG A 150 28.51 -24.19 -18.55
C ARG A 150 28.58 -25.70 -18.34
N LEU A 151 27.66 -26.25 -17.55
CA LEU A 151 27.60 -27.67 -17.22
C LEU A 151 26.82 -28.49 -18.27
N GLY A 152 26.33 -27.86 -19.34
CA GLY A 152 25.48 -28.50 -20.35
C GLY A 152 24.13 -28.97 -19.79
N GLN A 153 23.69 -28.41 -18.66
CA GLN A 153 22.46 -28.81 -17.99
C GLN A 153 21.27 -28.00 -18.49
N ARG A 154 20.07 -28.61 -18.44
CA ARG A 154 18.82 -27.93 -18.77
C ARG A 154 18.42 -27.00 -17.64
N SER A 155 18.40 -25.69 -17.90
CA SER A 155 18.11 -24.65 -16.90
C SER A 155 16.73 -24.76 -16.25
N TYR A 156 15.77 -25.46 -16.88
CA TYR A 156 14.43 -25.67 -16.33
C TYR A 156 14.43 -26.34 -14.94
N ARG A 157 15.34 -27.29 -14.68
CA ARG A 157 15.45 -27.92 -13.35
C ARG A 157 15.87 -26.90 -12.28
N SER A 158 16.82 -26.04 -12.62
CA SER A 158 17.30 -24.98 -11.74
C SER A 158 16.23 -23.92 -11.48
N HIS A 159 15.43 -23.55 -12.49
CA HIS A 159 14.26 -22.68 -12.30
C HIS A 159 13.22 -23.28 -11.34
N LEU A 160 12.91 -24.58 -11.48
CA LEU A 160 11.99 -25.26 -10.58
C LEU A 160 12.53 -25.35 -9.15
N LEU A 161 13.80 -25.71 -8.98
CA LEU A 161 14.46 -25.79 -7.67
C LEU A 161 14.45 -24.42 -6.98
N TYR A 162 14.79 -23.36 -7.70
CA TYR A 162 14.72 -21.99 -7.20
C TYR A 162 13.28 -21.57 -6.83
N GLY A 163 12.32 -21.83 -7.72
CA GLY A 163 10.92 -21.50 -7.48
C GLY A 163 10.32 -22.23 -6.28
N PHE A 164 10.67 -23.52 -6.13
CA PHE A 164 10.26 -24.34 -5.00
C PHE A 164 10.88 -23.82 -3.69
N GLY A 165 12.19 -23.56 -3.66
CA GLY A 165 12.87 -23.00 -2.49
C GLY A 165 12.28 -21.65 -2.07
N LYS A 166 12.01 -20.76 -3.03
CA LYS A 166 11.37 -19.45 -2.79
C LYS A 166 9.98 -19.59 -2.20
N THR A 167 9.13 -20.42 -2.81
CA THR A 167 7.75 -20.62 -2.35
C THR A 167 7.70 -21.26 -0.97
N LEU A 168 8.56 -22.24 -0.72
CA LEU A 168 8.69 -22.87 0.59
C LEU A 168 9.11 -21.85 1.66
N SER A 169 10.11 -21.02 1.36
CA SER A 169 10.56 -19.96 2.26
C SER A 169 9.47 -18.94 2.55
N TYR A 170 8.76 -18.46 1.53
CA TYR A 170 7.65 -17.53 1.68
C TYR A 170 6.55 -18.13 2.56
N THR A 171 6.20 -19.40 2.34
CA THR A 171 5.18 -20.11 3.11
C THR A 171 5.59 -20.24 4.58
N ALA A 172 6.85 -20.61 4.86
CA ALA A 172 7.37 -20.75 6.22
C ALA A 172 7.39 -19.39 6.96
N ILE A 173 7.83 -18.32 6.29
CA ILE A 173 7.83 -16.98 6.88
C ILE A 173 6.40 -16.48 7.09
N GLY A 174 5.50 -16.73 6.14
CA GLY A 174 4.07 -16.41 6.29
C GLY A 174 3.44 -17.11 7.49
N ALA A 175 3.76 -18.40 7.70
CA ALA A 175 3.34 -19.13 8.88
C ALA A 175 3.87 -18.51 10.17
N THR A 176 5.15 -18.12 10.17
CA THR A 176 5.81 -17.49 11.32
C THR A 176 5.17 -16.14 11.65
N PHE A 177 4.99 -15.26 10.67
CA PHE A 177 4.35 -13.96 10.89
C PHE A 177 2.88 -14.10 11.28
N GLY A 178 2.15 -15.06 10.71
CA GLY A 178 0.78 -15.38 11.13
C GLY A 178 0.70 -15.85 12.59
N LEU A 179 1.67 -16.65 13.05
CA LEU A 179 1.77 -17.06 14.45
C LEU A 179 2.13 -15.87 15.36
N VAL A 180 3.12 -15.06 14.98
CA VAL A 180 3.51 -13.85 15.73
C VAL A 180 2.33 -12.89 15.84
N GLY A 181 1.52 -12.76 14.80
CA GLY A 181 0.31 -11.97 14.78
C GLY A 181 -0.78 -12.42 15.77
N ALA A 182 -0.72 -13.68 16.24
CA ALA A 182 -1.62 -14.17 17.28
C ALA A 182 -1.28 -13.61 18.67
N VAL A 183 0.00 -13.24 18.88
CA VAL A 183 0.53 -12.78 20.18
C VAL A 183 0.82 -11.28 20.18
N VAL A 184 1.16 -10.72 19.02
CA VAL A 184 1.57 -9.31 18.87
C VAL A 184 0.51 -8.55 18.09
N THR A 185 -0.11 -7.57 18.74
CA THR A 185 -0.99 -6.62 18.06
C THR A 185 -0.13 -5.62 17.28
N PHE A 186 -0.07 -5.77 15.96
CA PHE A 186 0.61 -4.82 15.09
C PHE A 186 -0.20 -3.53 15.02
N THR A 187 0.28 -2.48 15.69
CA THR A 187 -0.37 -1.16 15.67
C THR A 187 -0.33 -0.56 14.25
N PRO A 188 -1.35 0.25 13.86
CA PRO A 188 -1.34 0.95 12.57
C PRO A 188 -0.08 1.78 12.35
N VAL A 189 0.44 2.41 13.41
CA VAL A 189 1.69 3.19 13.38
C VAL A 189 2.89 2.30 13.02
N LEU A 190 3.05 1.14 13.66
CA LEU A 190 4.18 0.24 13.37
C LEU A 190 4.14 -0.26 11.92
N ARG A 191 2.94 -0.62 11.42
CA ARG A 191 2.74 -1.01 10.02
C ARG A 191 3.03 0.14 9.06
N GLY A 192 2.62 1.35 9.42
CA GLY A 192 2.87 2.57 8.66
C GLY A 192 4.36 2.89 8.55
N VAL A 193 5.07 2.92 9.67
CA VAL A 193 6.53 3.15 9.72
C VAL A 193 7.29 2.09 8.93
N ALA A 194 6.95 0.80 9.12
CA ALA A 194 7.56 -0.28 8.35
C ALA A 194 7.34 -0.09 6.84
N GLY A 195 6.12 0.28 6.42
CA GLY A 195 5.78 0.58 5.02
C GLY A 195 6.55 1.77 4.45
N VAL A 196 6.80 2.82 5.24
CA VAL A 196 7.60 3.97 4.83
C VAL A 196 9.08 3.59 4.66
N LEU A 197 9.68 2.90 5.63
CA LEU A 197 11.07 2.45 5.56
C LEU A 197 11.30 1.51 4.36
N ALA A 198 10.37 0.58 4.16
CA ALA A 198 10.30 -0.30 3.01
C ALA A 198 10.25 0.44 1.66
N GLY A 199 9.31 1.38 1.54
CA GLY A 199 9.13 2.15 0.33
C GLY A 199 10.34 3.04 0.02
N ALA A 200 10.96 3.64 1.04
CA ALA A 200 12.19 4.41 0.89
C ALA A 200 13.35 3.54 0.37
N PHE A 201 13.50 2.34 0.93
CA PHE A 201 14.48 1.37 0.44
C PHE A 201 14.23 0.98 -1.03
N LEU A 202 12.98 0.72 -1.43
CA LEU A 202 12.65 0.40 -2.82
C LEU A 202 12.94 1.55 -3.78
N ILE A 203 12.66 2.80 -3.38
CA ILE A 203 13.01 3.97 -4.19
C ILE A 203 14.52 4.03 -4.39
N VAL A 204 15.31 3.90 -3.33
CA VAL A 204 16.79 3.89 -3.41
C VAL A 204 17.28 2.76 -4.33
N PHE A 205 16.73 1.55 -4.16
CA PHE A 205 17.09 0.40 -4.99
C PHE A 205 16.70 0.58 -6.46
N GLY A 206 15.49 1.06 -6.73
CA GLY A 206 15.00 1.31 -8.09
C GLY A 206 15.83 2.42 -8.78
N LEU A 207 16.11 3.52 -8.08
CA LEU A 207 16.98 4.59 -8.60
C LEU A 207 18.41 4.10 -8.89
N ASN A 208 18.91 3.14 -8.11
CA ASN A 208 20.18 2.48 -8.38
C ASN A 208 20.13 1.68 -9.70
N MET A 209 19.05 0.92 -9.94
CA MET A 209 18.84 0.21 -11.23
C MET A 209 18.70 1.14 -12.44
N LEU A 210 18.13 2.35 -12.27
CA LEU A 210 18.09 3.34 -13.35
C LEU A 210 19.46 3.95 -13.65
N GLY A 211 20.45 3.76 -12.77
CA GLY A 211 21.81 4.28 -12.94
C GLY A 211 21.91 5.80 -12.78
N LEU A 212 20.89 6.46 -12.22
CA LEU A 212 20.80 7.92 -12.10
C LEU A 212 21.83 8.51 -11.12
N PHE A 213 22.21 7.75 -10.09
CA PHE A 213 23.13 8.20 -9.04
C PHE A 213 24.34 7.28 -8.93
N ALA A 214 25.53 7.81 -9.27
CA ALA A 214 26.80 7.11 -9.08
C ALA A 214 27.16 6.83 -7.59
N PRO A 215 26.85 7.70 -6.61
CA PRO A 215 27.16 7.44 -5.19
C PRO A 215 26.37 6.27 -4.60
N LEU A 216 25.11 6.07 -5.03
CA LEU A 216 24.28 4.91 -4.64
C LEU A 216 24.90 3.57 -5.08
N ARG A 217 25.75 3.63 -6.12
CA ARG A 217 26.74 2.61 -6.56
C ARG A 217 27.44 1.91 -5.39
N ARG A 218 27.87 2.73 -4.43
CA ARG A 218 28.83 2.37 -3.38
C ARG A 218 28.17 1.97 -2.06
N PHE A 219 26.89 2.28 -1.90
CA PHE A 219 26.16 2.01 -0.66
C PHE A 219 25.64 0.56 -0.68
N ARG A 220 26.40 -0.37 -0.09
CA ARG A 220 26.01 -1.77 0.06
C ARG A 220 26.28 -2.29 1.46
N PHE A 221 25.24 -2.85 2.09
CA PHE A 221 25.40 -3.81 3.18
C PHE A 221 25.81 -5.15 2.55
N GLY A 222 27.09 -5.32 2.27
CA GLY A 222 27.65 -6.62 1.88
C GLY A 222 27.77 -7.52 3.11
N LEU A 223 27.52 -8.82 2.93
CA LEU A 223 27.90 -9.81 3.94
C LEU A 223 29.43 -9.78 4.11
N PRO A 224 29.97 -9.84 5.34
CA PRO A 224 31.41 -9.88 5.53
C PRO A 224 32.02 -11.08 4.79
N ALA A 225 33.16 -10.87 4.14
CA ALA A 225 33.84 -11.86 3.29
C ALA A 225 33.92 -13.30 3.86
N PRO A 226 34.17 -13.55 5.17
CA PRO A 226 34.17 -14.91 5.70
C PRO A 226 32.79 -15.58 5.68
N LEU A 227 31.71 -14.83 5.94
CA LEU A 227 30.34 -15.34 5.88
C LEU A 227 29.92 -15.59 4.43
N GLN A 228 30.34 -14.72 3.51
CA GLN A 228 30.12 -14.93 2.08
C GLN A 228 30.80 -16.21 1.59
N ARG A 229 32.08 -16.44 1.93
CA ARG A 229 32.80 -17.66 1.56
C ARG A 229 32.17 -18.91 2.19
N PHE A 230 31.74 -18.83 3.45
CA PHE A 230 31.06 -19.93 4.12
C PHE A 230 29.73 -20.30 3.45
N LEU A 231 28.91 -19.30 3.10
CA LEU A 231 27.69 -19.51 2.33
C LEU A 231 28.01 -20.08 0.95
N GLU A 232 28.98 -19.50 0.24
CA GLU A 232 29.37 -19.97 -1.10
C GLU A 232 29.86 -21.41 -1.08
N GLN A 233 30.62 -21.82 -0.05
CA GLN A 233 31.14 -23.17 0.11
C GLN A 233 30.06 -24.17 0.51
N LYS A 234 29.13 -23.78 1.38
CA LYS A 234 28.00 -24.63 1.80
C LYS A 234 26.88 -24.69 0.75
N MET A 235 26.81 -23.70 -0.13
CA MET A 235 25.88 -23.62 -1.26
C MET A 235 26.53 -24.09 -2.58
N GLN A 236 27.59 -24.91 -2.56
CA GLN A 236 28.16 -25.58 -3.74
C GLN A 236 27.46 -26.93 -4.01
N GLY A 237 27.17 -27.26 -5.28
CA GLY A 237 26.52 -28.53 -5.70
C GLY A 237 25.32 -28.32 -6.62
N SER A 238 24.55 -29.36 -6.94
CA SER A 238 23.36 -29.25 -7.81
C SER A 238 22.17 -28.50 -7.15
N HIS A 239 22.24 -28.30 -5.83
CA HIS A 239 21.15 -27.69 -5.04
C HIS A 239 21.28 -26.16 -4.86
N ARG A 240 22.28 -25.48 -5.47
CA ARG A 240 22.44 -24.01 -5.31
C ARG A 240 21.18 -23.22 -5.67
N PRO A 241 20.46 -23.50 -6.78
CA PRO A 241 19.24 -22.77 -7.12
C PRO A 241 18.18 -22.86 -6.01
N PHE A 242 18.02 -24.03 -5.39
CA PHE A 242 17.11 -24.22 -4.26
C PHE A 242 17.54 -23.42 -3.03
N ALA A 243 18.83 -23.45 -2.67
CA ALA A 243 19.34 -22.69 -1.53
C ALA A 243 19.22 -21.17 -1.74
N ILE A 244 19.47 -20.68 -2.96
CA ILE A 244 19.23 -19.28 -3.34
C ILE A 244 17.75 -18.93 -3.22
N GLY A 245 16.86 -19.81 -3.68
CA GLY A 245 15.41 -19.66 -3.52
C GLY A 245 15.00 -19.57 -2.05
N LEU A 246 15.52 -20.47 -1.21
CA LEU A 246 15.24 -20.49 0.22
C LEU A 246 15.69 -19.19 0.91
N ALA A 247 16.89 -18.71 0.58
CA ALA A 247 17.42 -17.45 1.09
C ALA A 247 16.64 -16.22 0.59
N ASN A 248 16.04 -16.28 -0.60
CA ASN A 248 15.29 -15.17 -1.18
C ASN A 248 14.04 -14.81 -0.35
N GLY A 249 13.40 -15.79 0.31
CA GLY A 249 12.32 -15.48 1.27
C GLY A 249 12.80 -14.71 2.49
N LEU A 250 14.05 -14.91 2.90
CA LEU A 250 14.64 -14.14 4.00
C LEU A 250 14.98 -12.70 3.60
N MET A 251 14.95 -12.36 2.30
CA MET A 251 15.21 -11.01 1.83
C MET A 251 13.98 -10.12 2.06
N ILE A 252 13.94 -9.51 3.24
CA ILE A 252 12.90 -8.58 3.70
C ILE A 252 12.77 -7.35 2.76
N ALA A 253 13.72 -7.11 1.86
CA ALA A 253 13.79 -5.97 0.95
C ALA A 253 12.70 -5.88 -0.15
N CYS A 254 11.79 -6.84 -0.27
CA CYS A 254 10.75 -6.87 -1.30
C CYS A 254 9.44 -6.23 -0.80
N GLY A 255 9.09 -5.04 -1.27
CA GLY A 255 7.92 -4.28 -0.80
C GLY A 255 6.59 -5.04 -0.83
N PRO A 256 6.19 -5.65 -1.96
CA PRO A 256 4.96 -6.46 -2.00
C PRO A 256 4.99 -7.64 -1.03
N LEU A 257 6.16 -8.26 -0.85
CA LEU A 257 6.33 -9.36 0.09
C LEU A 257 6.22 -8.89 1.56
N GLN A 258 6.73 -7.70 1.89
CA GLN A 258 6.54 -7.10 3.22
C GLN A 258 5.07 -6.80 3.51
N ALA A 259 4.33 -6.28 2.52
CA ALA A 259 2.88 -6.09 2.66
C ALA A 259 2.18 -7.42 2.94
N MET A 260 2.59 -8.50 2.26
CA MET A 260 2.07 -9.85 2.53
C MET A 260 2.46 -10.36 3.92
N TYR A 261 3.67 -10.08 4.43
CA TYR A 261 4.05 -10.44 5.81
C TYR A 261 3.21 -9.72 6.85
N VAL A 262 2.93 -8.43 6.64
CA VAL A 262 2.05 -7.65 7.51
C VAL A 262 0.61 -8.17 7.44
N MET A 263 0.11 -8.50 6.24
CA MET A 263 -1.20 -9.13 6.09
C MET A 263 -1.27 -10.52 6.73
N ALA A 264 -0.21 -11.32 6.61
CA ALA A 264 -0.08 -12.62 7.28
C ALA A 264 -0.12 -12.47 8.78
N ALA A 265 0.61 -11.52 9.35
CA ALA A 265 0.49 -11.19 10.76
C ALA A 265 -0.91 -10.72 11.15
N GLY A 266 -1.61 -10.01 10.27
CA GLY A 266 -3.00 -9.60 10.50
C GLY A 266 -4.00 -10.76 10.64
N THR A 267 -3.69 -11.98 10.17
CA THR A 267 -4.63 -13.11 10.30
C THR A 267 -4.62 -13.75 11.68
N GLY A 268 -3.56 -13.54 12.47
CA GLY A 268 -3.38 -14.20 13.77
C GLY A 268 -3.37 -15.73 13.70
N SER A 269 -3.15 -16.32 12.52
CA SER A 269 -3.12 -17.77 12.31
C SER A 269 -1.95 -18.14 11.40
N ALA A 270 -1.10 -19.06 11.90
CA ALA A 270 0.01 -19.59 11.14
C ALA A 270 -0.46 -20.23 9.82
N MET A 271 -1.57 -20.97 9.86
CA MET A 271 -2.09 -21.66 8.68
C MET A 271 -2.60 -20.67 7.62
N GLU A 272 -3.32 -19.62 8.03
CA GLU A 272 -3.81 -18.61 7.08
C GLU A 272 -2.67 -17.77 6.52
N GLY A 273 -1.69 -17.38 7.35
CA GLY A 273 -0.45 -16.75 6.88
C GLY A 273 0.31 -17.60 5.87
N ALA A 274 0.42 -18.91 6.10
CA ALA A 274 1.07 -19.86 5.19
C ALA A 274 0.35 -19.95 3.84
N LYS A 275 -0.98 -20.13 3.83
CA LYS A 275 -1.78 -20.22 2.59
C LYS A 275 -1.64 -18.97 1.73
N MET A 276 -1.72 -17.79 2.34
CA MET A 276 -1.59 -16.53 1.62
C MET A 276 -0.24 -16.40 0.95
N LEU A 277 0.86 -16.67 1.67
CA LEU A 277 2.19 -16.53 1.09
C LEU A 277 2.58 -17.66 0.15
N PHE A 278 1.99 -18.84 0.32
CA PHE A 278 2.05 -19.91 -0.67
C PHE A 278 1.42 -19.47 -1.98
N ALA A 279 0.17 -18.99 -1.96
CA ALA A 279 -0.54 -18.51 -3.14
C ALA A 279 0.21 -17.35 -3.83
N PHE A 280 0.73 -16.40 -3.03
CA PHE A 280 1.57 -15.32 -3.53
C PHE A 280 2.85 -15.85 -4.19
N GLY A 281 3.58 -16.75 -3.52
CA GLY A 281 4.81 -17.36 -4.00
C GLY A 281 4.60 -18.07 -5.34
N VAL A 282 3.59 -18.93 -5.42
CA VAL A 282 3.20 -19.64 -6.66
C VAL A 282 2.80 -18.64 -7.75
N GLY A 283 2.06 -17.58 -7.42
CA GLY A 283 1.70 -16.51 -8.35
C GLY A 283 2.90 -15.81 -9.01
N THR A 284 4.03 -15.70 -8.31
CA THR A 284 5.25 -15.07 -8.87
C THR A 284 6.03 -15.99 -9.82
N LEU A 285 5.80 -17.31 -9.77
CA LEU A 285 6.59 -18.28 -10.54
C LEU A 285 6.41 -18.19 -12.06
N PRO A 286 5.19 -18.04 -12.62
CA PRO A 286 4.99 -17.96 -14.06
C PRO A 286 5.82 -16.86 -14.72
N VAL A 287 5.88 -15.66 -14.11
CA VAL A 287 6.65 -14.53 -14.66
C VAL A 287 8.16 -14.78 -14.53
N LEU A 288 8.62 -15.32 -13.40
CA LEU A 288 10.04 -15.62 -13.18
C LEU A 288 10.56 -16.73 -14.10
N MET A 289 9.77 -17.80 -14.29
CA MET A 289 10.10 -18.89 -15.19
C MET A 289 10.07 -18.43 -16.66
N SER A 290 9.06 -17.63 -17.03
CA SER A 290 8.99 -17.01 -18.36
C SER A 290 10.19 -16.12 -18.63
N PHE A 291 10.60 -15.30 -17.66
CA PHE A 291 11.78 -14.45 -17.79
C PHE A 291 13.07 -15.29 -17.92
N GLY A 292 13.22 -16.34 -17.13
CA GLY A 292 14.38 -17.25 -17.22
C GLY A 292 14.57 -17.82 -18.63
N VAL A 293 13.50 -18.33 -19.24
CA VAL A 293 13.52 -18.81 -20.62
C VAL A 293 13.77 -17.66 -21.60
N LEU A 294 13.06 -16.54 -21.44
CA LEU A 294 13.18 -15.38 -22.31
C LEU A 294 14.62 -14.83 -22.33
N THR A 295 15.33 -14.82 -21.21
CA THR A 295 16.73 -14.36 -21.16
C THR A 295 17.69 -15.22 -21.97
N THR A 296 17.35 -16.48 -22.25
CA THR A 296 18.15 -17.33 -23.16
C THR A 296 17.87 -17.06 -24.64
N LEU A 297 16.72 -16.43 -24.96
CA LEU A 297 16.27 -16.14 -26.31
C LEU A 297 16.48 -14.67 -26.72
N VAL A 298 16.76 -13.79 -25.75
CA VAL A 298 16.77 -12.34 -25.91
C VAL A 298 18.17 -11.76 -25.85
N SER A 299 18.45 -10.77 -26.71
CA SER A 299 19.74 -10.06 -26.74
C SER A 299 20.00 -9.27 -25.45
N GLY A 300 21.27 -9.17 -25.04
CA GLY A 300 21.66 -8.47 -23.81
C GLY A 300 21.19 -7.01 -23.74
N SER A 301 21.01 -6.35 -24.88
CA SER A 301 20.51 -4.97 -24.95
C SER A 301 19.02 -4.84 -24.57
N LEU A 302 18.18 -5.82 -24.91
CA LEU A 302 16.78 -5.84 -24.48
C LEU A 302 16.68 -6.21 -23.00
N THR A 303 17.49 -7.15 -22.50
CA THR A 303 17.59 -7.43 -21.05
C THR A 303 17.94 -6.16 -20.26
N HIS A 304 18.87 -5.35 -20.75
CA HIS A 304 19.23 -4.08 -20.11
C HIS A 304 18.09 -3.05 -20.11
N ARG A 305 17.30 -2.98 -21.19
CA ARG A 305 16.09 -2.12 -21.26
C ARG A 305 15.00 -2.60 -20.30
N LEU A 306 14.77 -3.91 -20.23
CA LEU A 306 13.79 -4.52 -19.32
C LEU A 306 14.16 -4.28 -17.85
N LEU A 307 15.44 -4.39 -17.49
CA LEU A 307 15.92 -4.10 -16.13
C LEU A 307 15.72 -2.63 -15.75
N LYS A 308 15.97 -1.68 -16.67
CA LYS A 308 15.68 -0.25 -16.45
C LYS A 308 14.18 0.04 -16.30
N ALA A 309 13.35 -0.61 -17.12
CA ALA A 309 11.89 -0.50 -17.02
C ALA A 309 11.37 -1.06 -15.69
N SER A 310 11.90 -2.21 -15.25
CA SER A 310 11.60 -2.80 -13.94
C SER A 310 12.01 -1.88 -12.79
N GLY A 311 13.18 -1.22 -12.89
CA GLY A 311 13.61 -0.22 -11.93
C GLY A 311 12.63 0.93 -11.78
N ALA A 312 12.04 1.42 -12.88
CA ALA A 312 11.04 2.49 -12.84
C ALA A 312 9.78 2.03 -12.10
N ILE A 313 9.29 0.82 -12.40
CA ILE A 313 8.15 0.21 -11.71
C ILE A 313 8.43 0.07 -10.20
N VAL A 314 9.64 -0.34 -9.82
CA VAL A 314 10.04 -0.47 -8.41
C VAL A 314 10.01 0.88 -7.69
N VAL A 315 10.48 1.96 -8.33
CA VAL A 315 10.39 3.31 -7.75
C VAL A 315 8.93 3.73 -7.55
N VAL A 316 8.06 3.47 -8.54
CA VAL A 316 6.62 3.74 -8.44
C VAL A 316 5.99 3.00 -7.26
N LEU A 317 6.24 1.70 -7.15
CA LEU A 317 5.73 0.88 -6.06
C LEU A 317 6.25 1.36 -4.70
N GLY A 318 7.53 1.77 -4.62
CA GLY A 318 8.12 2.35 -3.43
C GLY A 318 7.41 3.64 -3.00
N ALA A 319 7.11 4.54 -3.93
CA ALA A 319 6.38 5.78 -3.64
C ALA A 319 4.95 5.52 -3.15
N VAL A 320 4.22 4.59 -3.77
CA VAL A 320 2.88 4.17 -3.33
C VAL A 320 2.93 3.58 -1.92
N MET A 321 3.96 2.78 -1.60
CA MET A 321 4.14 2.21 -0.26
C MET A 321 4.42 3.27 0.80
N ILE A 322 5.25 4.28 0.50
CA ILE A 322 5.47 5.41 1.42
C ILE A 322 4.15 6.14 1.68
N ASN A 323 3.39 6.43 0.62
CA ASN A 323 2.11 7.13 0.74
C ASN A 323 1.15 6.38 1.67
N ARG A 324 0.94 5.09 1.41
CA ARG A 324 0.10 4.24 2.27
C ARG A 324 0.63 4.14 3.69
N GLY A 325 1.95 4.03 3.86
CA GLY A 325 2.58 3.98 5.16
C GLY A 325 2.33 5.26 5.98
N LEU A 326 2.48 6.43 5.36
CA LEU A 326 2.21 7.73 5.99
C LEU A 326 0.74 7.88 6.40
N ILE A 327 -0.19 7.47 5.54
CA ILE A 327 -1.63 7.46 5.86
C ILE A 327 -1.91 6.62 7.13
N LEU A 328 -1.29 5.45 7.25
CA LEU A 328 -1.49 4.55 8.41
C LEU A 328 -0.88 5.08 9.72
N THR A 329 0.09 5.99 9.66
CA THR A 329 0.67 6.59 10.87
C THR A 329 -0.22 7.68 11.51
N GLY A 330 -1.24 8.16 10.82
CA GLY A 330 -2.13 9.20 11.33
C GLY A 330 -1.45 10.58 11.51
N SER A 331 -0.27 10.78 10.93
CA SER A 331 0.54 12.01 11.11
C SER A 331 -0.06 13.27 10.49
N GLY A 332 -1.14 13.16 9.71
CA GLY A 332 -1.74 14.29 8.98
C GLY A 332 -0.93 14.76 7.76
N TYR A 333 0.26 14.21 7.54
CA TYR A 333 1.08 14.44 6.34
C TYR A 333 0.80 13.34 5.31
N ASP A 334 -0.12 13.58 4.39
CA ASP A 334 -0.18 12.82 3.13
C ASP A 334 0.82 13.41 2.12
N LEU A 335 1.20 12.64 1.08
CA LEU A 335 2.13 13.18 0.07
C LEU A 335 1.58 14.46 -0.59
N ARG A 336 0.25 14.65 -0.61
CA ARG A 336 -0.39 15.87 -1.10
C ARG A 336 -0.15 17.08 -0.20
N ALA A 337 -0.12 16.92 1.12
CA ALA A 337 0.16 17.99 2.07
C ALA A 337 1.62 18.44 1.97
N LEU A 338 2.56 17.51 1.80
CA LEU A 338 3.98 17.81 1.60
C LEU A 338 4.26 18.50 0.25
N ILE A 339 3.64 18.02 -0.83
CA ILE A 339 3.80 18.64 -2.17
C ILE A 339 3.03 19.97 -2.26
N GLY A 340 1.86 20.07 -1.63
CA GLY A 340 1.00 21.27 -1.57
C GLY A 340 1.42 22.32 -0.54
N ALA A 341 2.33 21.99 0.39
CA ALA A 341 2.98 22.98 1.26
C ALA A 341 4.01 23.82 0.49
N SER A 342 4.57 23.29 -0.60
CA SER A 342 5.54 24.01 -1.44
C SER A 342 4.87 24.97 -2.44
N THR A 343 3.54 24.90 -2.62
CA THR A 343 2.78 25.70 -3.59
C THR A 343 1.71 26.60 -2.98
N ARG A 344 1.57 26.65 -1.65
CA ARG A 344 0.66 27.61 -1.00
C ARG A 344 1.39 28.87 -0.55
N LYS A 345 1.22 29.92 -1.36
CA LYS A 345 1.33 31.32 -0.90
C LYS A 345 0.36 31.49 0.28
N ALA A 346 0.89 31.89 1.44
CA ALA A 346 0.12 32.10 2.65
C ALA A 346 -1.03 33.10 2.44
N PRO A 347 -2.26 32.83 2.91
CA PRO A 347 -3.26 33.87 3.09
C PRO A 347 -2.97 34.61 4.40
N SER A 348 -2.87 35.93 4.29
CA SER A 348 -2.73 36.92 5.35
C SER A 348 -3.97 37.01 6.26
N PRO A 349 -3.82 37.50 7.51
CA PRO A 349 -4.92 37.64 8.46
C PRO A 349 -5.75 38.89 8.12
N SER A 350 -7.07 38.78 8.10
CA SER A 350 -7.97 39.95 8.05
C SER A 350 -8.72 40.07 9.37
N SER A 351 -8.38 41.16 10.06
CA SER A 351 -9.03 41.78 11.20
C SER A 351 -10.46 42.23 10.91
N SER A 352 -11.32 42.12 11.92
CA SER A 352 -12.38 43.10 12.16
C SER A 352 -12.71 43.10 13.65
N ASP A 353 -12.09 44.05 14.35
CA ASP A 353 -12.46 44.51 15.70
C ASP A 353 -13.79 45.26 15.68
N GLN A 354 -14.51 45.20 16.81
CA GLN A 354 -15.44 46.18 17.41
C GLN A 354 -16.29 45.42 18.44
N GLU A 355 -16.55 45.83 19.67
CA GLU A 355 -16.19 46.99 20.48
C GLU A 355 -16.64 46.57 21.90
N ALA A 356 -15.83 46.80 22.93
CA ALA A 356 -16.26 46.68 24.32
C ALA A 356 -16.68 48.06 24.85
N PRO A 357 -17.59 48.12 25.84
CA PRO A 357 -17.23 48.94 26.98
C PRO A 357 -17.62 48.39 28.37
N ALA A 358 -16.71 48.68 29.30
CA ALA A 358 -16.93 49.14 30.68
C ALA A 358 -17.35 48.14 31.79
N LEU A 359 -16.35 47.83 32.62
CA LEU A 359 -16.45 47.52 34.07
C LEU A 359 -16.99 48.75 34.85
N PRO A 360 -17.48 48.59 36.10
CA PRO A 360 -16.55 48.68 37.24
C PRO A 360 -16.79 47.66 38.38
N ALA A 361 -15.70 47.42 39.09
CA ALA A 361 -15.56 46.63 40.31
C ALA A 361 -16.26 47.25 41.53
N THR A 362 -16.59 46.42 42.53
CA THR A 362 -16.40 46.77 43.95
C THR A 362 -16.18 45.53 44.83
N THR A 363 -15.05 45.60 45.54
CA THR A 363 -14.56 44.96 46.79
C THR A 363 -15.62 44.90 47.92
N ARG A 364 -15.62 44.08 49.01
CA ARG A 364 -14.57 43.47 49.88
C ARG A 364 -15.25 42.59 51.01
N PRO A 365 -14.61 42.15 52.12
CA PRO A 365 -14.53 40.72 52.50
C PRO A 365 -15.07 40.30 53.90
N GLY A 366 -15.09 38.98 54.15
CA GLY A 366 -14.75 38.34 55.44
C GLY A 366 -15.89 38.02 56.42
N GLU A 367 -16.07 36.74 56.78
CA GLU A 367 -16.29 36.30 58.17
C GLU A 367 -16.05 34.79 58.35
N GLU A 368 -15.53 34.42 59.53
CA GLU A 368 -14.98 33.12 59.93
C GLU A 368 -16.00 32.05 60.34
N ALA A 369 -15.53 30.80 60.20
CA ALA A 369 -15.86 29.54 60.88
C ALA A 369 -17.04 29.41 61.87
N ALA A 370 -17.90 28.41 61.61
CA ALA A 370 -18.45 27.53 62.65
C ALA A 370 -18.88 26.17 62.05
N ALA A 371 -18.52 25.08 62.73
CA ALA A 371 -18.82 23.70 62.37
C ALA A 371 -20.11 23.21 63.06
N SER A 372 -21.04 22.57 62.31
CA SER A 372 -22.02 21.63 62.88
C SER A 372 -22.77 20.80 61.82
N ARG A 373 -22.48 19.48 61.83
CA ARG A 373 -23.30 18.28 61.46
C ARG A 373 -23.96 18.13 60.06
N PRO A 374 -24.19 16.87 59.62
CA PRO A 374 -24.48 16.54 58.22
C PRO A 374 -25.98 16.47 57.92
N GLU A 375 -26.41 17.21 56.90
CA GLU A 375 -27.71 17.03 56.22
C GLU A 375 -27.50 16.33 54.86
N PRO A 376 -28.49 15.58 54.36
CA PRO A 376 -28.30 14.55 53.35
C PRO A 376 -28.06 15.13 51.95
N ALA A 377 -27.34 14.35 51.16
CA ALA A 377 -26.87 14.67 49.81
C ALA A 377 -27.90 15.44 48.95
N PRO A 378 -27.55 16.60 48.39
CA PRO A 378 -28.32 17.17 47.30
C PRO A 378 -28.19 16.23 46.09
N ALA A 379 -29.34 15.95 45.48
CA ALA A 379 -29.46 15.13 44.30
C ALA A 379 -28.39 15.50 43.26
N SER A 380 -27.71 14.45 42.80
CA SER A 380 -26.77 14.47 41.68
C SER A 380 -27.28 15.39 40.57
N PRO A 381 -26.49 16.36 40.05
CA PRO A 381 -26.90 17.10 38.88
C PRO A 381 -27.17 16.08 37.78
N SER A 382 -28.38 16.11 37.23
CA SER A 382 -28.80 15.24 36.14
C SER A 382 -27.73 15.28 35.05
N ARG A 383 -26.96 14.19 34.97
CA ARG A 383 -25.95 13.98 33.92
C ARG A 383 -26.68 14.24 32.59
N PRO A 384 -26.15 15.10 31.69
CA PRO A 384 -26.80 15.37 30.41
C PRO A 384 -27.11 14.03 29.74
N ALA A 385 -28.39 13.82 29.38
CA ALA A 385 -28.86 12.55 28.86
C ALA A 385 -27.99 12.15 27.66
N ALA A 386 -27.32 11.01 27.76
CA ALA A 386 -26.34 10.62 26.77
C ALA A 386 -27.04 10.30 25.44
N ARG A 387 -26.68 11.05 24.39
CA ARG A 387 -27.32 10.97 23.08
C ARG A 387 -27.06 9.62 22.44
N THR A 388 -28.11 8.95 22.00
CA THR A 388 -27.98 7.63 21.38
C THR A 388 -27.90 7.75 19.86
N ILE A 389 -26.85 7.19 19.25
CA ILE A 389 -26.69 7.07 17.80
C ILE A 389 -26.67 5.59 17.41
N THR A 390 -27.27 5.23 16.28
CA THR A 390 -27.38 3.83 15.84
C THR A 390 -26.69 3.61 14.50
N MET A 391 -25.94 2.51 14.39
CA MET A 391 -25.22 2.10 13.19
C MET A 391 -25.37 0.60 12.93
N ASP A 392 -25.72 0.25 11.70
CA ASP A 392 -25.70 -1.13 11.23
C ASP A 392 -24.34 -1.50 10.62
N VAL A 393 -23.86 -2.69 10.97
CA VAL A 393 -22.66 -3.29 10.37
C VAL A 393 -23.09 -4.37 9.40
N THR A 394 -22.99 -4.06 8.11
CA THR A 394 -23.39 -4.95 7.01
C THR A 394 -22.18 -5.38 6.19
N ARG A 395 -22.38 -6.33 5.26
CA ARG A 395 -21.30 -6.77 4.36
C ARG A 395 -20.81 -5.67 3.42
N SER A 396 -21.62 -4.64 3.13
CA SER A 396 -21.24 -3.50 2.28
C SER A 396 -20.51 -2.40 3.05
N GLY A 397 -20.57 -2.38 4.39
CA GLY A 397 -19.90 -1.39 5.21
C GLY A 397 -20.69 -1.00 6.45
N PHE A 398 -20.38 0.19 6.97
CA PHE A 398 -21.05 0.83 8.09
C PHE A 398 -22.15 1.75 7.58
N SER A 399 -23.38 1.61 8.10
CA SER A 399 -24.49 2.46 7.67
C SER A 399 -25.39 2.83 8.85
N PRO A 400 -25.65 4.11 9.12
CA PRO A 400 -24.96 5.28 8.54
C PRO A 400 -23.49 5.34 8.98
N ASN A 401 -22.63 5.91 8.14
CA ASN A 401 -21.20 6.12 8.43
C ASN A 401 -20.84 7.58 8.78
N HIS A 402 -21.84 8.47 8.86
CA HIS A 402 -21.64 9.88 9.22
C HIS A 402 -22.61 10.27 10.32
N PHE A 403 -22.11 10.90 11.39
CA PHE A 403 -22.94 11.42 12.48
C PHE A 403 -22.47 12.81 12.90
N VAL A 404 -23.43 13.69 13.21
CA VAL A 404 -23.16 15.02 13.75
C VAL A 404 -23.38 14.99 15.26
N LEU A 405 -22.35 15.37 16.04
CA LEU A 405 -22.32 15.29 17.50
C LEU A 405 -22.06 16.68 18.12
N ALA A 406 -22.61 16.92 19.30
CA ALA A 406 -22.28 18.11 20.09
C ALA A 406 -21.01 17.89 20.91
N LYS A 407 -20.14 18.90 20.97
CA LYS A 407 -18.96 18.89 21.84
C LYS A 407 -19.36 18.77 23.32
N GLY A 408 -18.65 17.94 24.08
CA GLY A 408 -18.83 17.78 25.53
C GLY A 408 -20.08 17.00 25.95
N ALA A 409 -20.95 16.61 25.01
CA ALA A 409 -22.13 15.80 25.31
C ALA A 409 -21.78 14.30 25.28
N PRO A 410 -22.17 13.50 26.29
CA PRO A 410 -21.93 12.06 26.28
C PRO A 410 -22.75 11.39 25.17
N VAL A 411 -22.13 10.47 24.43
CA VAL A 411 -22.72 9.77 23.28
C VAL A 411 -22.74 8.26 23.55
N ARG A 412 -23.89 7.64 23.31
CA ARG A 412 -24.10 6.18 23.33
C ARG A 412 -24.22 5.68 21.91
N TRP A 413 -23.17 5.04 21.42
CA TRP A 413 -23.12 4.49 20.08
C TRP A 413 -23.58 3.04 20.06
N VAL A 414 -24.81 2.83 19.58
CA VAL A 414 -25.41 1.52 19.36
C VAL A 414 -24.97 1.00 18.01
N ILE A 415 -24.31 -0.15 18.00
CA ILE A 415 -23.77 -0.79 16.81
C ILE A 415 -24.46 -2.15 16.68
N ASP A 416 -25.15 -2.39 15.57
CA ASP A 416 -25.84 -3.65 15.28
C ASP A 416 -25.05 -4.51 14.28
N GLY A 417 -24.41 -5.56 14.78
CA GLY A 417 -23.60 -6.50 14.02
C GLY A 417 -24.41 -7.47 13.16
N LYS A 418 -25.13 -6.98 12.14
CA LYS A 418 -26.01 -7.80 11.27
C LYS A 418 -25.22 -8.80 10.40
N GLN A 419 -24.14 -8.35 9.75
CA GLN A 419 -23.32 -9.19 8.86
C GLN A 419 -21.83 -8.92 9.07
N ILE A 420 -21.26 -9.58 10.07
CA ILE A 420 -19.85 -9.45 10.44
C ILE A 420 -18.97 -10.30 9.52
N THR A 421 -17.84 -9.72 9.13
CA THR A 421 -16.80 -10.26 8.26
C THR A 421 -15.44 -9.94 8.87
N THR A 422 -14.37 -10.55 8.39
CA THR A 422 -13.00 -10.22 8.81
C THR A 422 -12.59 -8.77 8.54
N CYS A 423 -13.34 -8.02 7.71
CA CYS A 423 -13.01 -6.64 7.36
C CYS A 423 -13.73 -5.61 8.23
N ASN A 424 -14.92 -5.92 8.76
CA ASN A 424 -15.75 -5.01 9.57
C ASN A 424 -15.90 -5.49 11.02
N ASN A 425 -15.13 -6.51 11.44
CA ASN A 425 -15.14 -7.07 12.79
C ASN A 425 -14.47 -6.20 13.84
N ARG A 426 -13.79 -5.11 13.47
CA ARG A 426 -13.11 -4.22 14.41
C ARG A 426 -13.16 -2.79 13.91
N ILE A 427 -13.48 -1.87 14.83
CA ILE A 427 -13.53 -0.42 14.59
C ILE A 427 -12.44 0.24 15.41
N VAL A 428 -11.76 1.21 14.80
CA VAL A 428 -10.67 2.00 15.39
C VAL A 428 -10.96 3.48 15.18
N ALA A 429 -10.98 4.24 16.26
CA ALA A 429 -11.10 5.70 16.28
C ALA A 429 -9.96 6.30 17.12
N PRO A 430 -8.77 6.54 16.51
CA PRO A 430 -7.56 6.93 17.23
C PRO A 430 -7.73 8.23 18.04
N SER A 431 -8.41 9.24 17.47
CA SER A 431 -8.60 10.54 18.13
C SER A 431 -9.49 10.48 19.39
N LEU A 432 -10.24 9.40 19.56
CA LEU A 432 -11.07 9.14 20.76
C LEU A 432 -10.45 8.05 21.65
N ASN A 433 -9.28 7.50 21.27
CA ASN A 433 -8.67 6.35 21.93
C ASN A 433 -9.62 5.14 22.05
N LEU A 434 -10.47 4.93 21.04
CA LEU A 434 -11.42 3.80 20.98
C LEU A 434 -10.93 2.75 19.99
N GLU A 435 -10.76 1.52 20.45
CA GLU A 435 -10.55 0.33 19.62
C GLU A 435 -11.35 -0.83 20.22
N PHE A 436 -12.25 -1.43 19.43
CA PHE A 436 -13.09 -2.53 19.90
C PHE A 436 -13.53 -3.44 18.75
N ASP A 437 -13.78 -4.71 19.10
CA ASP A 437 -14.34 -5.71 18.21
C ASP A 437 -15.86 -5.57 18.09
N VAL A 438 -16.38 -5.69 16.87
CA VAL A 438 -17.81 -5.72 16.57
C VAL A 438 -18.36 -7.10 16.87
N LYS A 439 -19.29 -7.17 17.84
CA LYS A 439 -20.01 -8.40 18.20
C LYS A 439 -21.29 -8.57 17.38
N LYS A 440 -21.72 -9.82 17.19
CA LYS A 440 -22.97 -10.14 16.50
C LYS A 440 -24.15 -9.68 17.36
N GLY A 441 -25.07 -8.92 16.77
CA GLY A 441 -26.18 -8.27 17.48
C GLY A 441 -25.82 -6.86 17.98
N ARG A 442 -26.67 -6.29 18.85
CA ARG A 442 -26.50 -4.93 19.36
C ARG A 442 -25.44 -4.85 20.45
N GLN A 443 -24.48 -3.95 20.27
CA GLN A 443 -23.50 -3.54 21.28
C GLN A 443 -23.54 -2.03 21.45
N VAL A 444 -23.14 -1.52 22.63
CA VAL A 444 -23.15 -0.08 22.92
C VAL A 444 -21.77 0.35 23.37
N ILE A 445 -21.27 1.44 22.77
CA ILE A 445 -20.00 2.08 23.13
C ILE A 445 -20.30 3.50 23.57
N GLU A 446 -19.81 3.88 24.76
CA GLU A 446 -20.03 5.22 25.31
C GLU A 446 -18.74 6.04 25.20
N PHE A 447 -18.85 7.27 24.70
CA PHE A 447 -17.72 8.19 24.61
C PHE A 447 -18.20 9.64 24.65
N THR A 448 -17.28 10.58 24.92
CA THR A 448 -17.58 12.03 24.93
C THR A 448 -16.57 12.74 24.04
N PRO A 449 -17.01 13.46 22.98
CA PRO A 449 -16.09 14.19 22.11
C PRO A 449 -15.68 15.53 22.75
N GLU A 450 -14.38 15.71 23.00
CA GLU A 450 -13.85 16.92 23.67
C GLU A 450 -13.42 18.03 22.71
N LYS A 451 -13.17 17.70 21.43
CA LYS A 451 -12.62 18.61 20.42
C LYS A 451 -13.58 18.78 19.24
N THR A 452 -13.82 20.03 18.85
CA THR A 452 -14.59 20.40 17.66
C THR A 452 -13.84 20.00 16.38
N GLY A 453 -14.55 19.53 15.37
CA GLY A 453 -13.98 19.07 14.09
C GLY A 453 -14.40 17.65 13.68
N VAL A 454 -13.84 17.17 12.58
CA VAL A 454 -14.18 15.85 12.02
C VAL A 454 -13.31 14.76 12.62
N ILE A 455 -13.89 13.93 13.47
CA ILE A 455 -13.26 12.74 14.03
C ILE A 455 -13.50 11.57 13.09
N ARG A 456 -12.44 11.12 12.41
CA ARG A 456 -12.50 9.95 11.52
C ARG A 456 -12.32 8.66 12.29
N TRP A 457 -13.08 7.66 11.92
CA TRP A 457 -12.95 6.28 12.40
C TRP A 457 -13.03 5.32 11.23
N SER A 458 -12.45 4.13 11.38
CA SER A 458 -12.40 3.16 10.31
C SER A 458 -12.41 1.74 10.83
N CYS A 459 -12.53 0.77 9.93
CA CYS A 459 -12.16 -0.60 10.26
C CYS A 459 -10.65 -0.72 10.51
N TRP A 460 -10.22 -1.85 11.07
CA TRP A 460 -8.81 -2.12 11.41
C TRP A 460 -7.82 -2.06 10.23
N MET A 461 -8.31 -2.23 8.99
CA MET A 461 -7.51 -2.10 7.77
C MET A 461 -7.57 -0.70 7.12
N GLY A 462 -8.39 0.21 7.65
CA GLY A 462 -8.54 1.56 7.12
C GLY A 462 -9.37 1.68 5.83
N MET A 463 -9.98 0.59 5.34
CA MET A 463 -10.73 0.59 4.08
C MET A 463 -12.16 1.15 4.25
N MET A 464 -12.91 0.63 5.22
CA MET A 464 -14.25 1.13 5.54
C MET A 464 -14.15 2.22 6.59
N HIS A 465 -14.67 3.40 6.28
CA HIS A 465 -14.51 4.59 7.10
C HIS A 465 -15.85 5.25 7.39
N GLY A 466 -15.87 5.96 8.51
CA GLY A 466 -16.92 6.87 8.88
C GLY A 466 -16.35 8.08 9.60
N ALA A 467 -17.23 9.02 9.91
CA ALA A 467 -16.86 10.27 10.52
C ALA A 467 -17.91 10.72 11.54
N PHE A 468 -17.41 11.27 12.64
CA PHE A 468 -18.17 12.08 13.56
C PHE A 468 -17.82 13.55 13.31
N GLU A 469 -18.79 14.34 12.88
CA GLU A 469 -18.67 15.79 12.78
C GLU A 469 -19.05 16.40 14.13
N VAL A 470 -18.06 16.86 14.88
CA VAL A 470 -18.28 17.48 16.19
C VAL A 470 -18.43 18.98 16.02
N VAL A 471 -19.62 19.49 16.35
CA VAL A 471 -19.97 20.92 16.32
C VAL A 471 -20.14 21.46 17.74
N ASP A 472 -19.90 22.76 17.93
CA ASP A 472 -20.08 23.39 19.24
C ASP A 472 -21.58 23.44 19.63
N GLU A 473 -22.46 23.62 18.64
CA GLU A 473 -23.91 23.47 18.78
C GLU A 473 -24.53 22.70 17.61
N LEU A 474 -25.48 21.82 17.90
CA LEU A 474 -26.19 21.05 16.88
C LEU A 474 -27.09 21.93 16.01
N PRO A 475 -27.18 21.68 14.69
CA PRO A 475 -28.13 22.36 13.81
C PRO A 475 -29.57 22.21 14.32
N GLU A 476 -30.38 23.26 14.16
CA GLU A 476 -31.74 23.32 14.67
C GLU A 476 -32.66 22.20 14.13
N SER A 477 -32.38 21.70 12.93
CA SER A 477 -33.06 20.55 12.32
C SER A 477 -32.87 19.24 13.09
N VAL A 478 -31.72 19.05 13.73
CA VAL A 478 -31.40 17.87 14.54
C VAL A 478 -32.02 17.99 15.93
N ARG A 479 -32.01 19.19 16.52
CA ARG A 479 -32.65 19.48 17.81
C ARG A 479 -34.17 19.27 17.78
N ARG A 480 -34.83 19.57 16.65
CA ARG A 480 -36.29 19.43 16.48
C ARG A 480 -36.75 17.98 16.31
N ALA A 481 -35.89 17.09 15.80
CA ALA A 481 -36.14 15.65 15.78
C ALA A 481 -35.99 15.00 17.17
N GLU A 482 -35.34 15.70 18.11
CA GLU A 482 -34.98 15.22 19.45
C GLU A 482 -36.05 15.55 20.52
N THR A 483 -36.94 16.52 20.26
CA THR A 483 -38.03 16.92 21.18
C THR A 483 -39.33 16.12 21.02
N ALA A 484 -39.43 15.24 20.00
CA ALA A 484 -40.58 14.35 19.84
C ALA A 484 -40.42 13.12 20.76
N ALA A 485 -41.00 13.17 21.96
CA ALA A 485 -41.05 12.02 22.87
C ALA A 485 -41.82 10.84 22.24
N PRO A 486 -41.43 9.58 22.52
CA PRO A 486 -42.19 8.41 22.07
C PRO A 486 -43.45 8.23 22.92
N SER A 487 -44.62 8.29 22.30
CA SER A 487 -45.91 7.97 22.95
C SER A 487 -46.00 6.47 23.33
N PRO A 488 -46.70 6.11 24.42
CA PRO A 488 -46.80 4.73 24.87
C PRO A 488 -47.64 3.86 23.91
N PRO A 489 -47.50 2.52 23.96
CA PRO A 489 -48.18 1.63 23.04
C PRO A 489 -49.67 1.54 23.41
N ALA A 490 -50.55 2.00 22.53
CA ALA A 490 -51.97 1.77 22.66
C ALA A 490 -52.33 0.38 22.11
N GLU A 491 -52.77 -0.50 23.01
CA GLU A 491 -53.55 -1.69 22.68
C GLU A 491 -54.88 -1.28 22.03
N ASN A 492 -55.14 -1.77 20.82
CA ASN A 492 -56.36 -2.47 20.38
C ASN A 492 -56.65 -2.25 18.89
N GLY A 493 -56.80 -3.36 18.18
CA GLY A 493 -57.76 -3.57 17.08
C GLY A 493 -57.78 -2.61 15.89
N SER A 494 -57.21 -3.08 14.78
CA SER A 494 -57.52 -2.82 13.35
C SER A 494 -58.83 -2.06 13.00
N PRO A 495 -58.92 -1.39 11.81
CA PRO A 495 -58.18 -1.73 10.59
C PRO A 495 -57.42 -0.58 9.91
N LEU A 496 -56.44 -0.99 9.10
CA LEU A 496 -55.66 -0.21 8.14
C LEU A 496 -56.45 0.95 7.50
N ALA A 497 -55.87 2.16 7.61
CA ALA A 497 -56.05 3.24 6.65
C ALA A 497 -54.70 3.51 5.95
N PRO A 498 -54.69 3.91 4.67
CA PRO A 498 -53.61 3.60 3.74
C PRO A 498 -52.37 4.49 3.95
N ALA A 499 -51.22 3.91 3.64
CA ALA A 499 -49.95 4.60 3.52
C ALA A 499 -50.07 5.78 2.54
N SER A 500 -49.61 6.96 2.95
CA SER A 500 -49.40 8.10 2.06
C SER A 500 -48.47 7.69 0.93
N SER A 501 -48.98 7.61 -0.29
CA SER A 501 -48.24 7.22 -1.47
C SER A 501 -47.27 8.34 -1.87
N ASN A 502 -45.96 8.07 -1.80
CA ASN A 502 -44.97 8.90 -2.47
C ASN A 502 -45.06 8.58 -3.95
N VAL A 503 -45.60 9.50 -4.75
CA VAL A 503 -45.83 9.25 -6.18
C VAL A 503 -45.06 10.26 -7.02
N TYR A 504 -44.49 9.81 -8.13
CA TYR A 504 -43.71 10.62 -9.06
C TYR A 504 -44.35 10.61 -10.46
N THR A 505 -44.46 11.79 -11.07
CA THR A 505 -44.95 11.93 -12.44
C THR A 505 -43.77 11.95 -13.41
N VAL A 506 -43.72 10.97 -14.31
CA VAL A 506 -42.64 10.78 -15.30
C VAL A 506 -42.55 11.97 -16.23
N ALA A 507 -41.38 12.60 -16.34
CA ALA A 507 -41.11 13.70 -17.27
C ALA A 507 -40.59 13.19 -18.63
N ALA A 508 -40.58 14.07 -19.64
CA ALA A 508 -40.04 13.72 -20.96
C ALA A 508 -38.53 13.43 -20.89
N GLY A 509 -38.12 12.24 -21.35
CA GLY A 509 -36.72 11.77 -21.29
C GLY A 509 -36.35 11.00 -20.02
N ASP A 510 -37.28 10.86 -19.06
CA ASP A 510 -37.01 10.09 -17.84
C ASP A 510 -36.84 8.59 -18.13
N THR A 511 -35.85 8.00 -17.47
CA THR A 511 -35.68 6.54 -17.36
C THR A 511 -35.82 6.14 -15.90
N LEU A 512 -36.23 4.90 -15.59
CA LEU A 512 -36.33 4.44 -14.19
C LEU A 512 -35.00 4.58 -13.42
N ARG A 513 -33.86 4.38 -14.10
CA ARG A 513 -32.53 4.63 -13.53
C ARG A 513 -32.29 6.12 -13.30
N GLY A 514 -32.67 6.99 -14.23
CA GLY A 514 -32.59 8.44 -14.07
C GLY A 514 -33.43 8.94 -12.89
N ILE A 515 -34.66 8.44 -12.76
CA ILE A 515 -35.55 8.74 -11.62
C ILE A 515 -34.92 8.23 -10.32
N ALA A 516 -34.35 7.01 -10.29
CA ALA A 516 -33.69 6.48 -9.11
C ALA A 516 -32.45 7.30 -8.68
N ILE A 517 -31.64 7.78 -9.62
CA ILE A 517 -30.52 8.68 -9.34
C ILE A 517 -31.02 10.03 -8.81
N LYS A 518 -32.09 10.57 -9.40
CA LYS A 518 -32.63 11.89 -9.04
C LYS A 518 -33.25 11.92 -7.64
N ILE A 519 -33.89 10.82 -7.23
CA ILE A 519 -34.68 10.75 -5.99
C ILE A 519 -33.92 10.05 -4.87
N TYR A 520 -33.20 8.97 -5.19
CA TYR A 520 -32.53 8.14 -4.19
C TYR A 520 -31.01 8.23 -4.24
N HIS A 521 -30.45 9.02 -5.16
CA HIS A 521 -29.00 9.15 -5.39
C HIS A 521 -28.28 7.80 -5.62
N ASP A 522 -29.03 6.75 -5.96
CA ASP A 522 -28.54 5.40 -6.22
C ASP A 522 -29.15 4.85 -7.52
N PRO A 523 -28.33 4.63 -8.58
CA PRO A 523 -28.80 4.08 -9.84
C PRO A 523 -29.31 2.64 -9.73
N GLY A 524 -29.01 1.91 -8.64
CA GLY A 524 -29.42 0.52 -8.40
C GLY A 524 -30.87 0.38 -7.94
N ARG A 525 -31.43 1.42 -7.32
CA ARG A 525 -32.79 1.42 -6.75
C ARG A 525 -33.94 1.49 -7.76
N TRP A 526 -33.64 1.58 -9.05
CA TRP A 526 -34.65 1.51 -10.12
C TRP A 526 -35.44 0.19 -10.11
N ARG A 527 -34.85 -0.89 -9.59
CA ARG A 527 -35.52 -2.19 -9.43
C ARG A 527 -36.60 -2.16 -8.36
N ASP A 528 -36.39 -1.36 -7.31
CA ASP A 528 -37.37 -1.19 -6.25
C ASP A 528 -38.57 -0.41 -6.79
N ILE A 529 -38.33 0.64 -7.60
CA ILE A 529 -39.38 1.39 -8.30
C ILE A 529 -40.18 0.47 -9.23
N LEU A 530 -39.50 -0.45 -9.95
CA LEU A 530 -40.17 -1.44 -10.79
C LEU A 530 -40.96 -2.47 -9.97
N ALA A 531 -40.44 -2.90 -8.82
CA ALA A 531 -41.12 -3.82 -7.93
C ALA A 531 -42.39 -3.19 -7.31
N ALA A 532 -42.36 -1.89 -7.03
CA ALA A 532 -43.53 -1.11 -6.60
C ALA A 532 -44.54 -0.87 -7.74
N ASN A 533 -44.10 -0.94 -9.00
CA ASN A 533 -44.94 -0.70 -10.18
C ASN A 533 -44.86 -1.88 -11.18
N PRO A 534 -45.39 -3.07 -10.83
CA PRO A 534 -45.23 -4.28 -11.64
C PRO A 534 -45.86 -4.20 -13.05
N ALA A 535 -46.81 -3.28 -13.27
CA ALA A 535 -47.43 -3.02 -14.57
C ALA A 535 -46.67 -2.01 -15.46
N LEU A 536 -45.46 -1.61 -15.07
CA LEU A 536 -44.66 -0.61 -15.77
C LEU A 536 -43.59 -1.25 -16.65
N ASP A 537 -43.60 -0.95 -17.95
CA ASP A 537 -42.55 -1.39 -18.88
C ASP A 537 -41.35 -0.42 -18.83
N PRO A 538 -40.15 -0.86 -18.39
CA PRO A 538 -38.95 -0.04 -18.30
C PRO A 538 -38.47 0.55 -19.63
N ARG A 539 -38.89 -0.04 -20.77
CA ARG A 539 -38.48 0.40 -22.12
C ARG A 539 -39.46 1.36 -22.77
N ARG A 540 -40.62 1.60 -22.15
CA ARG A 540 -41.69 2.46 -22.69
C ARG A 540 -42.31 3.33 -21.58
N LEU A 541 -41.48 4.19 -20.97
CA LEU A 541 -41.98 5.24 -20.08
C LEU A 541 -42.60 6.38 -20.88
N ARG A 542 -43.90 6.59 -20.69
CA ARG A 542 -44.62 7.72 -21.30
C ARG A 542 -44.59 8.90 -20.33
N PRO A 543 -44.26 10.11 -20.81
CA PRO A 543 -44.35 11.33 -20.01
C PRO A 543 -45.78 11.52 -19.50
N GLY A 544 -45.93 11.98 -18.25
CA GLY A 544 -47.22 12.16 -17.58
C GLY A 544 -47.74 10.92 -16.85
N LYS A 545 -47.08 9.76 -16.95
CA LYS A 545 -47.46 8.58 -16.18
C LYS A 545 -47.01 8.73 -14.72
N VAL A 546 -47.93 8.45 -13.81
CA VAL A 546 -47.73 8.56 -12.36
C VAL A 546 -47.27 7.20 -11.84
N ILE A 547 -46.14 7.16 -11.11
CA ILE A 547 -45.49 5.93 -10.63
C ILE A 547 -45.24 6.01 -9.13
N GLU A 548 -45.41 4.89 -8.43
CA GLU A 548 -45.20 4.83 -6.98
C GLU A 548 -43.71 4.69 -6.64
N LEU A 549 -43.29 5.41 -5.61
CA LEU A 549 -41.92 5.42 -5.12
C LEU A 549 -41.85 4.61 -3.80
N PRO A 550 -41.00 3.58 -3.73
CA PRO A 550 -40.81 2.76 -2.52
C PRO A 550 -39.97 3.43 -1.43
#